data_AF-A0A8W8N5E9-F1
#
_entry.id   AF-A0A8W8N5E9-F1
#
_cell.length_a   1.000
_cell.length_b   1.000
_cell.length_c   1.000
_cell.angle_alpha   90.00
_cell.angle_beta   90.00
_cell.angle_gamma   90.00
#
_symmetry.space_group_name_H-M   'P 1'
#
loop_
_entity.id
_entity.type
_entity.pdbx_description
1 polymer ?
#
loop_
_entity_poly.entity_id
_entity_poly.type
_entity_poly.pdbx_seq_one_letter_code
_entity_poly.pdbx_strand_id
1 'polypeptide(L)'
;MAAASVSFEDWLGERLTSLNPEVDTEVFVTYITGILETETDEEDTRESILGILGEVLEEEKETVCDEIVQRWNQEHSKQAKAETDTSTLATQLSEILENQKIESVKPKEKSADEIARKEAILAQYGAVSDGETDDDEDPGGGNAGKLEKNDNAEAVTRAVQEQREQSKQEYEKKKEKDKQDREQQKQKEKDRKETEKKRTQKGERRR
;
A
#
# COMPACT_ATOMS: atom_id res chain seq x y z
N MET A 1 13.35 -24.98 23.39
CA MET A 1 14.42 -25.14 22.38
C MET A 1 13.73 -25.45 21.07
N ALA A 2 13.78 -24.52 20.11
CA ALA A 2 13.27 -24.76 18.78
C ALA A 2 14.18 -25.82 18.14
N ALA A 3 13.61 -26.95 17.72
CA ALA A 3 14.32 -27.88 16.87
C ALA A 3 14.60 -27.12 15.56
N ALA A 4 15.85 -26.71 15.37
CA ALA A 4 16.29 -26.19 14.09
C ALA A 4 16.07 -27.31 13.08
N SER A 5 15.14 -27.12 12.15
CA SER A 5 15.07 -27.93 10.96
C SER A 5 16.39 -27.73 10.21
N VAL A 6 17.29 -28.70 10.33
CA VAL A 6 18.53 -28.75 9.54
C VAL A 6 18.10 -28.81 8.08
N SER A 7 18.56 -27.85 7.27
CA SER A 7 18.25 -27.84 5.84
C SER A 7 18.88 -29.05 5.14
N PHE A 8 18.32 -29.48 4.01
CA PHE A 8 18.91 -30.57 3.21
C PHE A 8 20.40 -30.33 2.92
N GLU A 9 20.75 -29.08 2.58
CA GLU A 9 22.12 -28.65 2.28
C GLU A 9 23.05 -28.80 3.48
N ASP A 10 22.62 -28.36 4.67
CA ASP A 10 23.39 -28.52 5.91
C ASP A 10 23.64 -30.01 6.23
N TRP A 11 22.60 -30.85 6.06
CA TRP A 11 22.73 -32.29 6.28
C TRP A 11 23.69 -32.94 5.28
N LEU A 12 23.59 -32.57 4.00
CA LEU A 12 24.44 -33.11 2.95
C LEU A 12 25.91 -32.72 3.20
N GLY A 13 26.14 -31.46 3.60
CA GLY A 13 27.46 -30.98 4.02
C GLY A 13 28.03 -31.80 5.17
N GLU A 14 27.30 -31.93 6.28
CA GLU A 14 27.73 -32.73 7.44
C GLU A 14 27.99 -34.20 7.09
N ARG A 15 27.16 -34.80 6.23
CA ARG A 15 27.29 -36.19 5.79
C ARG A 15 28.56 -36.39 4.96
N LEU A 16 28.84 -35.48 4.02
CA LEU A 16 30.05 -35.51 3.21
C LEU A 16 31.30 -35.24 4.04
N THR A 17 31.28 -34.27 4.96
CA THR A 17 32.42 -33.98 5.86
C THR A 17 32.73 -35.16 6.78
N SER A 18 31.70 -35.90 7.21
CA SER A 18 31.86 -37.10 8.05
C SER A 18 32.55 -38.25 7.32
N LEU A 19 32.33 -38.35 6.00
CA LEU A 19 32.89 -39.42 5.16
C LEU A 19 34.27 -39.04 4.63
N ASN A 20 34.46 -37.78 4.21
CA ASN A 20 35.73 -37.28 3.71
C ASN A 20 35.99 -35.84 4.17
N PRO A 21 36.76 -35.63 5.25
CA PRO A 21 36.99 -34.29 5.82
C PRO A 21 37.98 -33.43 5.02
N GLU A 22 38.65 -33.96 4.00
CA GLU A 22 39.61 -33.21 3.18
C GLU A 22 38.97 -32.55 1.95
N VAL A 23 37.67 -32.78 1.75
CA VAL A 23 36.94 -32.38 0.54
C VAL A 23 36.16 -31.10 0.78
N ASP A 24 36.15 -30.20 -0.21
CA ASP A 24 35.35 -28.97 -0.19
C ASP A 24 33.86 -29.28 -0.34
N THR A 25 33.21 -29.57 0.78
CA THR A 25 31.82 -30.01 0.81
C THR A 25 30.84 -28.97 0.27
N GLU A 26 31.15 -27.68 0.32
CA GLU A 26 30.24 -26.61 -0.14
C GLU A 26 30.04 -26.68 -1.67
N VAL A 27 31.12 -26.92 -2.42
CA VAL A 27 31.06 -27.10 -3.88
C VAL A 27 30.27 -28.34 -4.26
N PHE A 28 30.44 -29.45 -3.54
CA PHE A 28 29.69 -30.68 -3.83
C PHE A 28 28.22 -30.57 -3.44
N VAL A 29 27.91 -29.92 -2.31
CA VAL A 29 26.52 -29.66 -1.89
C VAL A 29 25.79 -28.86 -2.95
N THR A 30 26.39 -27.77 -3.45
CA THR A 30 25.76 -26.93 -4.49
C THR A 30 25.58 -27.67 -5.81
N TYR A 31 26.56 -28.48 -6.24
CA TYR A 31 26.46 -29.24 -7.48
C TYR A 31 25.43 -30.38 -7.40
N ILE A 32 25.42 -31.15 -6.31
CA ILE A 32 24.44 -32.23 -6.09
C ILE A 32 23.03 -31.66 -5.96
N THR A 33 22.84 -30.56 -5.22
CA THR A 33 21.54 -29.90 -5.11
C THR A 33 21.05 -29.40 -6.47
N GLY A 34 21.94 -28.79 -7.26
CA GLY A 34 21.61 -28.36 -8.62
C GLY A 34 21.18 -29.50 -9.54
N ILE A 35 21.79 -30.69 -9.42
CA ILE A 35 21.36 -31.88 -10.18
C ILE A 35 19.97 -32.33 -9.74
N LEU A 36 19.75 -32.41 -8.43
CA LEU A 36 18.46 -32.83 -7.87
C LEU A 36 17.30 -31.87 -8.20
N GLU A 37 17.59 -30.60 -8.46
CA GLU A 37 16.61 -29.60 -8.90
C GLU A 37 16.37 -29.62 -10.42
N THR A 38 17.37 -30.00 -11.22
CA THR A 38 17.32 -29.86 -12.69
C THR A 38 16.97 -31.15 -13.42
N GLU A 39 17.40 -32.30 -12.93
CA GLU A 39 17.14 -33.59 -13.55
C GLU A 39 15.82 -34.18 -13.06
N THR A 40 14.95 -34.54 -14.01
CA THR A 40 13.59 -35.04 -13.74
C THR A 40 13.52 -36.56 -13.63
N ASP A 41 14.54 -37.26 -14.11
CA ASP A 41 14.60 -38.72 -14.17
C ASP A 41 15.43 -39.27 -13.01
N GLU A 42 14.82 -40.16 -12.21
CA GLU A 42 15.44 -40.74 -11.00
C GLU A 42 16.68 -41.60 -11.34
N GLU A 43 16.75 -42.18 -12.54
CA GLU A 43 17.91 -42.98 -12.96
C GLU A 43 19.08 -42.08 -13.39
N ASP A 44 18.82 -41.01 -14.12
CA ASP A 44 19.83 -40.05 -14.57
C ASP A 44 20.41 -39.26 -13.38
N THR A 45 19.55 -38.79 -12.46
CA THR A 45 19.96 -38.15 -11.19
C THR A 45 20.90 -39.02 -10.39
N ARG A 46 20.58 -40.31 -10.28
CA ARG A 46 21.41 -41.26 -9.56
C ARG A 46 22.76 -41.47 -10.24
N GLU A 47 22.80 -41.58 -11.57
CA GLU A 47 24.05 -41.75 -12.31
C GLU A 47 24.95 -40.51 -12.19
N SER A 48 24.38 -39.31 -12.36
CA SER A 48 25.07 -38.03 -12.21
C SER A 48 25.65 -37.86 -10.80
N ILE A 49 24.85 -38.11 -9.76
CA ILE A 49 25.30 -38.02 -8.35
C ILE A 49 26.37 -39.06 -8.05
N LEU A 50 26.21 -40.28 -8.53
CA LEU A 50 27.17 -41.37 -8.31
C LEU A 50 28.50 -41.10 -9.03
N GLY A 51 28.49 -40.41 -10.18
CA GLY A 51 29.70 -39.94 -10.85
C GLY A 51 30.53 -38.99 -9.97
N ILE A 52 29.88 -38.00 -9.37
CA ILE A 52 30.50 -37.04 -8.45
C ILE A 52 31.01 -37.71 -7.19
N LEU A 53 30.15 -38.51 -6.57
CA LEU A 53 30.52 -39.27 -5.38
C LEU A 53 31.63 -40.26 -5.69
N GLY A 54 31.75 -40.76 -6.92
CA GLY A 54 32.85 -41.61 -7.35
C GLY A 54 34.21 -40.91 -7.43
N GLU A 55 34.24 -39.59 -7.60
CA GLU A 55 35.46 -38.79 -7.53
C GLU A 55 35.86 -38.45 -6.09
N VAL A 56 34.89 -38.41 -5.18
CA VAL A 56 35.04 -37.96 -3.78
C VAL A 56 35.17 -39.12 -2.79
N LEU A 57 34.47 -40.23 -3.06
CA LEU A 57 34.32 -41.40 -2.20
C LEU A 57 34.66 -42.66 -3.01
N GLU A 58 35.66 -43.40 -2.54
CA GLU A 58 36.04 -44.69 -3.13
C GLU A 58 35.10 -45.83 -2.65
N GLU A 59 34.62 -45.73 -1.41
CA GLU A 59 33.72 -46.69 -0.76
C GLU A 59 32.38 -46.03 -0.39
N GLU A 60 31.32 -46.82 -0.23
CA GLU A 60 29.99 -46.37 0.27
C GLU A 60 29.20 -45.40 -0.65
N LYS A 61 29.76 -44.95 -1.78
CA LYS A 61 29.12 -44.01 -2.73
C LYS A 61 27.70 -44.37 -3.18
N GLU A 62 27.40 -45.66 -3.43
CA GLU A 62 26.06 -46.11 -3.82
C GLU A 62 25.04 -45.88 -2.70
N THR A 63 25.42 -46.24 -1.47
CA THR A 63 24.52 -46.08 -0.32
C THR A 63 24.30 -44.62 0.04
N VAL A 64 25.34 -43.78 -0.10
CA VAL A 64 25.24 -42.33 0.10
C VAL A 64 24.36 -41.72 -0.98
N CYS A 65 24.51 -42.13 -2.25
CA CYS A 65 23.64 -41.69 -3.34
C CYS A 65 22.16 -42.02 -3.06
N ASP A 66 21.88 -43.26 -2.64
CA ASP A 66 20.51 -43.69 -2.33
C ASP A 66 19.93 -42.91 -1.13
N GLU A 67 20.74 -42.64 -0.10
CA GLU A 67 20.33 -41.80 1.04
C GLU A 67 20.00 -40.36 0.63
N ILE A 68 20.81 -39.77 -0.25
CA ILE A 68 20.62 -38.40 -0.76
C ILE A 68 19.30 -38.31 -1.52
N VAL A 69 19.08 -39.18 -2.50
CA VAL A 69 17.84 -39.21 -3.30
C VAL A 69 16.63 -39.47 -2.40
N GLN A 70 16.74 -40.40 -1.45
CA GLN A 70 15.67 -40.68 -0.51
C GLN A 70 15.32 -39.47 0.36
N ARG A 71 16.31 -38.75 0.90
CA ARG A 71 16.07 -37.56 1.72
C ARG A 71 15.50 -36.41 0.92
N TRP A 72 16.00 -36.19 -0.29
CA TRP A 72 15.47 -35.20 -1.23
C TRP A 72 13.99 -35.43 -1.51
N ASN A 73 13.62 -36.68 -1.84
CA ASN A 73 12.24 -37.08 -2.08
C ASN A 73 11.35 -36.92 -0.83
N GLN A 74 11.87 -37.17 0.37
CA GLN A 74 11.13 -36.94 1.62
C GLN A 74 10.86 -35.46 1.89
N GLU A 75 11.80 -34.58 1.57
CA GLU A 75 11.65 -33.14 1.74
C GLU A 75 10.73 -32.53 0.68
N HIS A 76 10.89 -32.95 -0.58
CA HIS A 76 10.03 -32.57 -1.69
C HIS A 76 8.60 -33.10 -1.54
N SER A 77 8.41 -34.33 -1.05
CA SER A 77 7.06 -34.85 -0.77
C SER A 77 6.36 -34.06 0.35
N LYS A 78 7.10 -33.56 1.35
CA LYS A 78 6.56 -32.69 2.40
C LYS A 78 6.23 -31.30 1.86
N GLN A 79 7.09 -30.72 1.01
CA GLN A 79 6.82 -29.44 0.35
C GLN A 79 5.63 -29.53 -0.61
N ALA A 80 5.58 -30.54 -1.48
CA ALA A 80 4.47 -30.79 -2.39
C ALA A 80 3.15 -30.93 -1.62
N LYS A 81 3.16 -31.61 -0.46
CA LYS A 81 1.97 -31.70 0.40
C LYS A 81 1.56 -30.34 0.97
N ALA A 82 2.52 -29.52 1.43
CA ALA A 82 2.24 -28.17 1.90
C ALA A 82 1.69 -27.25 0.79
N GLU A 83 2.18 -27.37 -0.44
CA GLU A 83 1.68 -26.63 -1.60
C GLU A 83 0.29 -27.08 -2.05
N THR A 84 -0.01 -28.38 -1.95
CA THR A 84 -1.39 -28.85 -2.19
C THR A 84 -2.36 -28.32 -1.14
N ASP A 85 -1.93 -28.23 0.13
CA ASP A 85 -2.76 -27.69 1.22
C ASP A 85 -3.00 -26.17 1.04
N THR A 86 -2.03 -25.40 0.55
CA THR A 86 -2.23 -23.97 0.25
C THR A 86 -3.11 -23.75 -0.98
N SER A 87 -2.98 -24.59 -2.02
CA SER A 87 -3.85 -24.57 -3.20
C SER A 87 -5.31 -24.87 -2.83
N THR A 88 -5.55 -25.84 -1.96
CA THR A 88 -6.92 -26.14 -1.46
C THR A 88 -7.50 -25.03 -0.61
N LEU A 89 -6.69 -24.32 0.18
CA LEU A 89 -7.14 -23.11 0.89
C LEU A 89 -7.47 -21.97 -0.08
N ALA A 90 -6.68 -21.78 -1.14
CA ALA A 90 -6.92 -20.73 -2.13
C ALA A 90 -8.21 -20.98 -2.94
N THR A 91 -8.50 -22.24 -3.28
CA THR A 91 -9.76 -22.62 -3.93
C THR A 91 -10.95 -22.43 -2.99
N GLN A 92 -10.82 -22.82 -1.71
CA GLN A 92 -11.85 -22.55 -0.69
C GLN A 92 -12.10 -21.05 -0.47
N LEU A 93 -11.06 -20.22 -0.44
CA LEU A 93 -11.20 -18.76 -0.34
C LEU A 93 -11.89 -18.16 -1.57
N SER A 94 -11.57 -18.68 -2.77
CA SER A 94 -12.24 -18.25 -4.00
C SER A 94 -13.72 -18.61 -4.00
N GLU A 95 -14.07 -19.81 -3.55
CA GLU A 95 -15.47 -20.24 -3.39
C GLU A 95 -16.23 -19.39 -2.36
N ILE A 96 -15.59 -19.02 -1.25
CA ILE A 96 -16.18 -18.13 -0.24
C ILE A 96 -16.40 -16.72 -0.82
N LEU A 97 -15.45 -16.18 -1.59
CA LEU A 97 -15.59 -14.87 -2.24
C LEU A 97 -16.68 -14.86 -3.31
N GLU A 98 -16.78 -15.92 -4.10
CA GLU A 98 -17.84 -16.08 -5.10
C GLU A 98 -19.22 -16.16 -4.44
N ASN A 99 -19.33 -16.86 -3.30
CA ASN A 99 -20.56 -16.96 -2.53
C ASN A 99 -20.90 -15.70 -1.72
N GLN A 100 -19.93 -14.80 -1.49
CA GLN A 100 -20.20 -13.45 -1.00
C GLN A 100 -20.75 -12.56 -2.13
N LYS A 101 -22.00 -12.84 -2.49
CA LYS A 101 -22.79 -11.99 -3.39
C LYS A 101 -22.96 -10.60 -2.74
N ILE A 102 -22.13 -9.65 -3.16
CA ILE A 102 -22.29 -8.23 -2.83
C ILE A 102 -23.65 -7.81 -3.39
N GLU A 103 -24.62 -7.64 -2.51
CA GLU A 103 -25.94 -7.14 -2.85
C GLU A 103 -25.76 -5.75 -3.49
N SER A 104 -26.03 -5.66 -4.79
CA SER A 104 -25.81 -4.43 -5.55
C SER A 104 -26.68 -3.32 -4.97
N VAL A 105 -26.02 -2.40 -4.26
CA VAL A 105 -26.64 -1.18 -3.75
C VAL A 105 -27.25 -0.46 -4.94
N LYS A 106 -28.58 -0.37 -4.95
CA LYS A 106 -29.33 0.37 -5.97
C LYS A 106 -28.68 1.75 -6.17
N PRO A 107 -28.37 2.16 -7.41
CA PRO A 107 -27.74 3.46 -7.64
C PRO A 107 -28.68 4.55 -7.12
N LYS A 108 -28.19 5.33 -6.14
CA LYS A 108 -28.85 6.57 -5.74
C LYS A 108 -28.90 7.48 -6.97
N GLU A 109 -30.10 7.93 -7.33
CA GLU A 109 -30.30 8.97 -8.34
C GLU A 109 -29.56 10.22 -7.89
N LYS A 110 -28.55 10.62 -8.67
CA LYS A 110 -27.72 11.78 -8.35
C LYS A 110 -28.58 13.02 -8.53
N SER A 111 -28.63 13.86 -7.49
CA SER A 111 -29.30 15.17 -7.55
C SER A 111 -28.64 16.04 -8.63
N ALA A 112 -29.42 16.93 -9.26
CA ALA A 112 -28.95 17.84 -10.30
C ALA A 112 -27.70 18.64 -9.87
N ASP A 113 -27.57 18.94 -8.57
CA ASP A 113 -26.42 19.64 -8.00
C ASP A 113 -25.11 18.83 -8.06
N GLU A 114 -25.17 17.51 -7.91
CA GLU A 114 -23.99 16.64 -8.02
C GLU A 114 -23.54 16.50 -9.48
N ILE A 115 -24.50 16.50 -10.41
CA ILE A 115 -24.21 16.44 -11.85
C ILE A 115 -23.55 17.74 -12.28
N ALA A 116 -24.08 18.90 -11.87
CA ALA A 116 -23.51 20.20 -12.17
C ALA A 116 -22.08 20.36 -11.63
N ARG A 117 -21.81 19.85 -10.41
CA ARG A 117 -20.45 19.86 -9.84
C ARG A 117 -19.50 18.96 -10.62
N LYS A 118 -19.94 17.75 -11.00
CA LYS A 118 -19.14 16.82 -11.80
C LYS A 118 -18.82 17.42 -13.18
N GLU A 119 -19.79 18.08 -13.80
CA GLU A 119 -19.63 18.73 -15.10
C GLU A 119 -18.69 19.93 -15.04
N ALA A 120 -18.78 20.76 -14.00
CA ALA A 120 -17.86 21.88 -13.80
C ALA A 120 -16.40 21.41 -13.65
N ILE A 121 -16.16 20.31 -12.94
CA ILE A 121 -14.84 19.71 -12.82
C ILE A 121 -14.38 19.17 -14.19
N LEU A 122 -15.24 18.44 -14.91
CA LEU A 122 -14.91 17.92 -16.24
C LEU A 122 -14.59 19.04 -17.24
N ALA A 123 -15.32 20.16 -17.22
CA ALA A 123 -15.07 21.31 -18.07
C ALA A 123 -13.70 21.96 -17.78
N GLN A 124 -13.29 22.00 -16.50
CA GLN A 124 -11.97 22.48 -16.11
C GLN A 124 -10.83 21.63 -16.70
N TYR A 125 -11.05 20.32 -16.84
CA TYR A 125 -10.07 19.41 -17.46
C TYR A 125 -10.19 19.33 -18.99
N GLY A 126 -11.39 19.53 -19.56
CA GLY A 126 -11.62 19.54 -21.00
C GLY A 126 -11.00 20.73 -21.71
N ALA A 127 -10.90 21.88 -21.04
CA ALA A 127 -10.29 23.09 -21.58
C ALA A 127 -8.76 22.98 -21.81
N VAL A 128 -8.11 21.88 -21.43
CA VAL A 128 -6.66 21.66 -21.57
C VAL A 128 -6.32 20.76 -22.77
N SER A 129 -7.32 20.21 -23.48
CA SER A 129 -7.10 19.19 -24.54
C SER A 129 -7.44 19.63 -25.97
N ASP A 130 -8.00 20.83 -26.20
CA ASP A 130 -8.43 21.29 -27.54
C ASP A 130 -7.63 22.48 -28.09
N GLY A 131 -6.36 22.59 -27.67
CA GLY A 131 -5.41 23.60 -28.15
C GLY A 131 -4.47 23.05 -29.22
N GLU A 132 -5.01 22.48 -30.30
CA GLU A 132 -4.21 22.13 -31.49
C GLU A 132 -3.99 23.42 -32.30
N THR A 133 -2.83 24.05 -32.13
CA THR A 133 -2.31 25.02 -33.11
C THR A 133 -1.08 24.39 -33.74
N ASP A 134 -1.28 23.95 -34.97
CA ASP A 134 -0.31 23.54 -35.97
C ASP A 134 0.69 24.68 -36.22
N ASP A 135 1.97 24.46 -35.89
CA ASP A 135 3.12 25.10 -36.55
C ASP A 135 4.37 24.23 -36.31
N ASP A 136 4.83 23.59 -37.38
CA ASP A 136 6.07 22.82 -37.50
C ASP A 136 7.31 23.72 -37.35
N GLU A 137 8.21 23.39 -36.42
CA GLU A 137 9.69 23.49 -36.58
C GLU A 137 10.42 22.69 -35.47
N ASP A 138 10.96 21.52 -35.82
CA ASP A 138 11.89 20.64 -35.07
C ASP A 138 13.35 21.18 -35.16
N PRO A 139 14.41 20.71 -34.44
CA PRO A 139 14.52 19.79 -33.28
C PRO A 139 15.32 20.36 -32.10
N GLY A 140 15.01 19.98 -30.87
CA GLY A 140 15.86 20.41 -29.75
C GLY A 140 15.56 19.84 -28.38
N GLY A 141 15.81 18.54 -28.20
CA GLY A 141 16.35 18.05 -26.93
C GLY A 141 15.35 17.79 -25.80
N GLY A 142 15.16 16.51 -25.53
CA GLY A 142 14.94 16.03 -24.17
C GLY A 142 13.50 16.07 -23.70
N ASN A 143 12.98 14.89 -23.43
CA ASN A 143 11.78 14.62 -22.65
C ASN A 143 11.88 15.27 -21.24
N ALA A 144 11.68 16.58 -21.16
CA ALA A 144 11.70 17.40 -19.94
C ALA A 144 10.35 18.08 -19.67
N GLY A 145 9.32 17.75 -20.45
CA GLY A 145 7.98 18.34 -20.34
C GLY A 145 6.99 17.57 -19.45
N LYS A 146 7.35 16.38 -18.97
CA LYS A 146 6.49 15.53 -18.13
C LYS A 146 7.05 15.32 -16.72
N LEU A 147 7.67 16.35 -16.17
CA LEU A 147 7.88 16.43 -14.72
C LEU A 147 6.65 17.14 -14.16
N GLU A 148 5.75 16.38 -13.55
CA GLU A 148 4.60 16.92 -12.83
C GLU A 148 5.08 18.02 -11.88
N LYS A 149 4.38 19.17 -11.89
CA LYS A 149 4.76 20.33 -11.09
C LYS A 149 4.81 19.91 -9.63
N ASN A 150 5.81 20.42 -8.91
CA ASN A 150 5.94 20.14 -7.50
C ASN A 150 4.84 20.86 -6.71
N ASP A 151 3.71 20.18 -6.50
CA ASP A 151 2.54 20.68 -5.79
C ASP A 151 2.82 20.95 -4.31
N ASN A 152 3.93 20.44 -3.74
CA ASN A 152 4.28 20.72 -2.36
C ASN A 152 4.67 22.20 -2.19
N ALA A 153 5.35 22.79 -3.17
CA ALA A 153 5.69 24.22 -3.12
C ALA A 153 4.42 25.08 -3.18
N GLU A 154 3.50 24.76 -4.09
CA GLU A 154 2.24 25.49 -4.23
C GLU A 154 1.35 25.30 -2.98
N ALA A 155 1.23 24.08 -2.46
CA ALA A 155 0.46 23.77 -1.26
C ALA A 155 0.96 24.55 -0.04
N VAL A 156 2.28 24.66 0.14
CA VAL A 156 2.87 25.47 1.22
C VAL A 156 2.53 26.95 1.05
N THR A 157 2.64 27.50 -0.17
CA THR A 157 2.31 28.92 -0.40
C THR A 157 0.82 29.20 -0.17
N ARG A 158 -0.07 28.31 -0.60
CA ARG A 158 -1.51 28.41 -0.38
C ARG A 158 -1.88 28.30 1.09
N ALA A 159 -1.29 27.36 1.83
CA ALA A 159 -1.53 27.22 3.26
C ALA A 159 -1.11 28.47 4.05
N VAL A 160 0.02 29.09 3.67
CA VAL A 160 0.48 30.36 4.29
C VAL A 160 -0.46 31.52 3.95
N GLN A 161 -0.93 31.61 2.70
CA GLN A 161 -1.92 32.63 2.29
C GLN A 161 -3.23 32.45 3.04
N GLU A 162 -3.74 31.23 3.12
CA GLU A 162 -5.00 30.91 3.81
C GLU A 162 -4.91 31.23 5.31
N GLN A 163 -3.82 30.87 5.99
CA GLN A 163 -3.64 31.25 7.40
C GLN A 163 -3.61 32.78 7.59
N ARG A 164 -3.00 33.51 6.65
CA ARG A 164 -2.96 34.97 6.70
C ARG A 164 -4.33 35.59 6.50
N GLU A 165 -5.14 35.04 5.59
CA GLU A 165 -6.51 35.50 5.34
C GLU A 165 -7.44 35.14 6.50
N GLN A 166 -7.35 33.93 7.03
CA GLN A 166 -8.09 33.50 8.22
C GLN A 166 -7.78 34.43 9.40
N SER A 167 -6.51 34.73 9.66
CA SER A 167 -6.11 35.65 10.74
C SER A 167 -6.69 37.06 10.57
N LYS A 168 -6.76 37.57 9.32
CA LYS A 168 -7.39 38.87 9.02
C LYS A 168 -8.90 38.81 9.25
N GLN A 169 -9.58 37.78 8.76
CA GLN A 169 -11.02 37.61 8.93
C GLN A 169 -11.40 37.46 10.40
N GLU A 170 -10.62 36.72 11.19
CA GLU A 170 -10.86 36.60 12.63
C GLU A 170 -10.69 37.92 13.36
N TYR A 171 -9.68 38.72 12.98
CA TYR A 171 -9.50 40.06 13.52
C TYR A 171 -10.67 40.98 13.17
N GLU A 172 -11.12 40.97 11.92
CA GLU A 172 -12.27 41.76 11.46
C GLU A 172 -13.57 41.32 12.16
N LYS A 173 -13.84 40.02 12.25
CA LYS A 173 -14.98 39.46 12.98
C LYS A 173 -14.94 39.83 14.46
N LYS A 174 -13.77 39.79 15.11
CA LYS A 174 -13.62 40.21 16.50
C LYS A 174 -13.93 41.70 16.66
N LYS A 175 -13.41 42.54 15.77
CA LYS A 175 -13.68 43.99 15.75
C LYS A 175 -15.17 44.29 15.53
N GLU A 176 -15.81 43.56 14.62
CA GLU A 176 -17.25 43.71 14.36
C GLU A 176 -18.09 43.26 15.55
N LYS A 177 -17.76 42.12 16.17
CA LYS A 177 -18.42 41.64 17.38
C LYS A 177 -18.31 42.64 18.53
N ASP A 178 -17.11 43.16 18.78
CA ASP A 178 -16.90 44.18 19.82
C ASP A 178 -17.73 45.46 19.55
N LYS A 179 -17.88 45.84 18.26
CA LYS A 179 -18.72 46.96 17.85
C LYS A 179 -20.21 46.67 18.08
N GLN A 180 -20.68 45.50 17.66
CA GLN A 180 -22.07 45.07 17.84
C GLN A 180 -22.43 44.97 19.33
N ASP A 181 -21.57 44.42 20.17
CA ASP A 181 -21.81 44.32 21.62
C ASP A 181 -21.92 45.71 22.26
N ARG A 182 -21.07 46.66 21.87
CA ARG A 182 -21.16 48.06 22.32
C ARG A 182 -22.46 48.74 21.87
N GLU A 183 -22.90 48.50 20.64
CA GLU A 183 -24.17 49.04 20.14
C GLU A 183 -25.37 48.42 20.84
N GLN A 184 -25.36 47.10 21.07
CA GLN A 184 -26.39 46.40 21.83
C GLN A 184 -26.48 46.91 23.27
N GLN A 185 -25.35 47.16 23.94
CA GLN A 185 -25.33 47.72 25.29
C GLN A 185 -25.97 49.11 25.32
N LYS A 186 -25.60 49.98 24.36
CA LYS A 186 -26.21 51.32 24.23
C LYS A 186 -27.72 51.25 23.96
N GLN A 187 -28.16 50.31 23.12
CA GLN A 187 -29.57 50.14 22.82
C GLN A 187 -30.34 49.66 24.06
N LYS A 188 -29.83 48.66 24.79
CA LYS A 188 -30.41 48.19 26.04
C LYS A 188 -30.54 49.30 27.09
N GLU A 189 -29.56 50.21 27.18
CA GLU A 189 -29.66 51.38 28.06
C GLU A 189 -30.75 52.38 27.63
N LYS A 190 -30.86 52.66 26.32
CA LYS A 190 -31.92 53.52 25.78
C LYS A 190 -33.29 52.92 26.03
N ASP A 191 -33.46 51.63 25.76
CA ASP A 191 -34.72 50.92 25.96
C ASP A 191 -35.11 50.89 27.45
N ARG A 192 -34.15 50.69 28.36
CA ARG A 192 -34.37 50.82 29.82
C ARG A 192 -34.83 52.24 30.19
N LYS A 193 -34.16 53.28 29.70
CA LYS A 193 -34.55 54.68 29.96
C LYS A 193 -35.94 55.00 29.40
N GLU A 194 -36.28 54.51 28.21
CA GLU A 194 -37.61 54.74 27.62
C GLU A 194 -38.72 53.97 28.35
N THR A 195 -38.47 52.71 28.71
CA THR A 195 -39.44 51.91 29.48
C THR A 195 -39.66 52.52 30.87
N GLU A 196 -38.63 53.05 31.51
CA GLU A 196 -38.74 53.78 32.77
C GLU A 196 -39.51 55.10 32.60
N LYS A 197 -39.21 55.92 31.58
CA LYS A 197 -39.99 57.14 31.27
C LYS A 197 -41.47 56.83 31.00
N LYS A 198 -41.77 55.77 30.24
CA LYS A 198 -43.15 55.33 29.98
C LYS A 198 -43.84 54.85 31.26
N ARG A 199 -43.09 54.25 32.21
CA ARG A 199 -43.61 53.81 33.51
C ARG A 199 -43.92 54.98 34.43
N THR A 200 -43.05 55.99 34.52
CA THR A 200 -43.27 57.16 35.39
C THR A 200 -44.37 58.09 34.87
N GLN A 201 -44.45 58.30 33.54
CA GLN A 201 -45.51 59.11 32.92
C GLN A 201 -46.92 58.50 33.10
N LYS A 202 -47.03 57.17 33.11
CA LYS A 202 -48.29 56.48 33.45
C LYS A 202 -48.66 56.60 34.94
N GLY A 203 -47.69 56.84 35.82
CA GLY A 203 -47.90 57.03 37.26
C GLY A 203 -48.48 58.39 37.62
N GLU A 204 -48.00 59.47 36.98
CA GLU A 204 -48.55 60.82 37.15
C GLU A 204 -49.95 60.97 36.54
N ARG A 205 -50.22 60.34 35.39
CA ARG A 205 -51.54 60.39 34.74
C ARG A 205 -52.64 59.63 35.50
N ARG A 206 -52.28 58.91 36.56
CA ARG A 206 -53.15 58.07 37.38
C ARG A 206 -53.33 58.61 38.81
N ARG A 207 -52.61 59.68 39.18
CA ARG A 207 -52.81 60.42 40.44
C ARG A 207 -53.67 61.66 40.21
#